data_AF-A0A7V0ZAX7-F1
#
_entry.id   AF-A0A7V0ZAX7-F1
#
_cell.length_a   1.000
_cell.length_b   1.000
_cell.length_c   1.000
_cell.angle_alpha   90.00
_cell.angle_beta   90.00
_cell.angle_gamma   90.00
#
_symmetry.space_group_name_H-M   'P 1'
#
loop_
_entity.id
_entity.type
_entity.pdbx_description
1 polymer ?
#
loop_
_entity_poly.entity_id
_entity_poly.type
_entity_poly.pdbx_seq_one_letter_code
_entity_poly.pdbx_strand_id
1 'polypeptide(L)'
;MGEDKKERPSPEDAEIEREIRLGRKFTLAEAIGRIGGKSMLKGASPVTRKRQAEFEIEQCLESHLVDADGALEVVLLRRVRESEMLFKMGYDQPLDVLARFCERILRSEGLLQDFVRDVDAEWGRIYLERPHFQKPGHPPDPDDQYTFSSVRIALSGLMAKLRGK
;
A
#
# COMPACT_ATOMS: atom_id res chain seq x y z
N MET A 1 24.69 -50.73 -18.13
CA MET A 1 23.92 -50.43 -16.91
C MET A 1 24.49 -49.14 -16.34
N GLY A 2 23.78 -48.02 -16.46
CA GLY A 2 24.14 -46.75 -15.83
C GLY A 2 23.13 -46.49 -14.71
N GLU A 3 23.60 -46.43 -13.47
CA GLU A 3 22.78 -46.25 -12.28
C GLU A 3 22.25 -44.81 -12.20
N ASP A 4 20.93 -44.68 -12.21
CA ASP A 4 20.18 -43.45 -12.01
C ASP A 4 20.22 -43.08 -10.51
N LYS A 5 21.11 -42.15 -10.14
CA LYS A 5 21.24 -41.63 -8.77
C LYS A 5 20.03 -40.73 -8.48
N LYS A 6 18.95 -41.29 -7.92
CA LYS A 6 17.83 -40.52 -7.37
C LYS A 6 18.32 -39.62 -6.24
N GLU A 7 18.42 -38.33 -6.52
CA GLU A 7 18.61 -37.26 -5.54
C GLU A 7 17.45 -37.31 -4.53
N ARG A 8 17.77 -37.38 -3.24
CA ARG A 8 16.75 -37.36 -2.19
C ARG A 8 16.24 -35.94 -2.05
N PRO A 9 14.91 -35.70 -2.07
CA PRO A 9 14.36 -34.36 -1.93
C PRO A 9 14.80 -33.76 -0.60
N SER A 10 15.18 -32.49 -0.63
CA SER A 10 15.63 -31.79 0.57
C SER A 10 14.46 -31.60 1.55
N PRO A 11 14.72 -31.42 2.87
CA PRO A 11 13.68 -31.19 3.86
C PRO A 11 12.78 -29.99 3.51
N GLU A 12 13.34 -29.02 2.79
CA GLU A 12 12.68 -27.80 2.33
C GLU A 12 11.68 -28.10 1.20
N ASP A 13 12.04 -29.00 0.27
CA ASP A 13 11.13 -29.45 -0.81
C ASP A 13 9.93 -30.22 -0.25
N ALA A 14 10.14 -31.01 0.82
CA ALA A 14 9.10 -31.78 1.48
C ALA A 14 8.12 -30.90 2.29
N GLU A 15 8.56 -29.72 2.73
CA GLU A 15 7.72 -28.72 3.40
C GLU A 15 6.87 -27.96 2.36
N ILE A 16 7.47 -27.60 1.22
CA ILE A 16 6.79 -26.97 0.08
C ILE A 16 5.66 -27.85 -0.47
N GLU A 17 5.90 -29.15 -0.67
CA GLU A 17 4.85 -30.07 -1.14
C GLU A 17 3.66 -30.17 -0.17
N ARG A 18 3.91 -30.07 1.15
CA ARG A 18 2.83 -30.07 2.15
C ARG A 18 2.02 -28.78 2.09
N GLU A 19 2.68 -27.63 1.97
CA GLU A 19 2.01 -26.33 1.88
C GLU A 19 1.13 -26.21 0.62
N ILE A 20 1.60 -26.74 -0.52
CA ILE A 20 0.83 -26.77 -1.79
C ILE A 20 -0.39 -27.69 -1.66
N ARG A 21 -0.24 -28.86 -1.04
CA ARG A 21 -1.37 -29.77 -0.76
C ARG A 21 -2.41 -29.17 0.19
N LEU A 22 -2.03 -28.20 1.03
CA LEU A 22 -2.94 -27.51 1.95
C LEU A 22 -3.72 -26.35 1.32
N GLY A 23 -3.51 -26.04 0.03
CA GLY A 23 -4.33 -25.08 -0.72
C GLY A 23 -4.20 -23.62 -0.26
N ARG A 24 -3.09 -23.27 0.41
CA ARG A 24 -2.82 -21.90 0.87
C ARG A 24 -2.56 -20.97 -0.34
N LYS A 25 -3.26 -19.82 -0.39
CA LYS A 25 -2.97 -18.75 -1.36
C LYS A 25 -1.80 -17.92 -0.83
N PHE A 26 -0.63 -18.06 -1.45
CA PHE A 26 0.55 -17.26 -1.10
C PHE A 26 0.32 -15.80 -1.49
N THR A 27 0.72 -14.89 -0.60
CA THR A 27 0.74 -13.46 -0.92
C THR A 27 1.96 -13.14 -1.80
N LEU A 28 1.88 -12.08 -2.61
CA LEU A 28 3.01 -11.63 -3.44
C LEU A 28 4.27 -11.35 -2.59
N ALA A 29 4.09 -10.92 -1.33
CA ALA A 29 5.16 -10.70 -0.37
C ALA A 29 5.91 -11.99 0.02
N GLU A 30 5.21 -13.11 0.25
CA GLU A 30 5.84 -14.41 0.51
C GLU A 30 6.55 -14.96 -0.73
N ALA A 31 5.98 -14.74 -1.91
CA ALA A 31 6.62 -15.12 -3.18
C ALA A 31 7.95 -14.37 -3.38
N ILE A 32 8.00 -13.08 -3.01
CA ILE A 32 9.22 -12.25 -3.10
C ILE A 32 10.23 -12.64 -2.02
N GLY A 33 9.80 -12.91 -0.79
CA GLY A 33 10.68 -13.37 0.30
C GLY A 33 11.37 -14.70 0.00
N ARG A 34 10.68 -15.65 -0.65
CA ARG A 34 11.26 -16.91 -1.12
C ARG A 34 12.29 -16.73 -2.25
N ILE A 35 12.10 -15.75 -3.14
CA ILE A 35 13.07 -15.42 -4.20
C ILE A 35 14.39 -14.86 -3.62
N GLY A 36 14.33 -14.18 -2.47
CA GLY A 36 15.50 -13.66 -1.77
C GLY A 36 16.29 -14.69 -0.96
N GLY A 37 15.73 -15.88 -0.73
CA GLY A 37 16.33 -16.92 0.10
C GLY A 37 17.07 -17.97 -0.74
N LYS A 38 18.38 -18.08 -0.49
CA LYS A 38 19.25 -19.22 -0.81
C LYS A 38 19.92 -19.38 -2.18
N SER A 39 19.68 -18.52 -3.16
CA SER A 39 20.60 -18.46 -4.30
C SER A 39 20.62 -17.09 -4.93
N MET A 40 21.73 -16.37 -4.77
CA MET A 40 22.10 -15.26 -5.66
C MET A 40 22.30 -15.83 -7.07
N LEU A 41 21.20 -16.14 -7.76
CA LEU A 41 21.21 -16.48 -9.17
C LEU A 41 21.39 -15.16 -9.94
N LYS A 42 22.54 -15.06 -10.61
CA LYS A 42 22.87 -14.04 -11.61
C LYS A 42 21.65 -13.82 -12.54
N GLY A 43 20.94 -12.71 -12.39
CA GLY A 43 19.90 -12.31 -13.35
C GLY A 43 18.68 -11.58 -12.79
N ALA A 44 18.38 -11.69 -11.50
CA ALA A 44 17.32 -10.87 -10.90
C ALA A 44 17.86 -9.47 -10.58
N SER A 45 17.43 -8.47 -11.36
CA SER A 45 17.79 -7.07 -11.11
C SER A 45 17.33 -6.69 -9.71
N PRO A 46 18.21 -6.17 -8.84
CA PRO A 46 17.82 -5.76 -7.49
C PRO A 46 16.68 -4.74 -7.58
N VAL A 47 15.60 -4.97 -6.82
CA VAL A 47 14.48 -4.03 -6.71
C VAL A 47 15.06 -2.67 -6.31
N THR A 48 14.76 -1.62 -7.09
CA THR A 48 15.32 -0.29 -6.84
C THR A 48 14.90 0.22 -5.45
N ARG A 49 15.72 1.05 -4.81
CA ARG A 49 15.38 1.68 -3.51
C ARG A 49 14.03 2.39 -3.55
N LYS A 50 13.74 3.06 -4.67
CA LYS A 50 12.42 3.63 -4.92
C LYS A 50 11.33 2.58 -4.80
N ARG A 51 11.43 1.46 -5.51
CA ARG A 51 10.39 0.44 -5.51
C ARG A 51 10.23 -0.26 -4.16
N GLN A 52 11.31 -0.39 -3.38
CA GLN A 52 11.23 -0.87 -1.99
C GLN A 52 10.43 0.12 -1.12
N ALA A 53 10.73 1.42 -1.20
CA ALA A 53 9.99 2.45 -0.49
C ALA A 53 8.50 2.49 -0.88
N GLU A 54 8.18 2.41 -2.17
CA GLU A 54 6.80 2.36 -2.65
C GLU A 54 6.01 1.18 -2.10
N PHE A 55 6.68 0.03 -1.91
CA PHE A 55 6.10 -1.20 -1.38
C PHE A 55 5.90 -1.12 0.13
N GLU A 56 6.86 -0.56 0.86
CA GLU A 56 6.72 -0.36 2.30
C GLU A 56 5.56 0.58 2.65
N ILE A 57 5.35 1.62 1.82
CA ILE A 57 4.20 2.53 1.96
C ILE A 57 2.90 1.78 1.70
N GLU A 58 2.83 1.02 0.60
CA GLU A 58 1.65 0.21 0.23
C GLU A 58 1.27 -0.76 1.36
N GLN A 59 2.21 -1.57 1.85
CA GLN A 59 1.98 -2.49 2.96
C GLN A 59 1.52 -1.78 4.25
N CYS A 60 2.06 -0.59 4.51
CA CYS A 60 1.65 0.19 5.66
C CYS A 60 0.20 0.68 5.52
N LEU A 61 -0.22 1.10 4.32
CA LEU A 61 -1.58 1.54 4.06
C LEU A 61 -2.55 0.36 4.20
N GLU A 62 -2.28 -0.77 3.55
CA GLU A 62 -3.10 -2.00 3.66
C GLU A 62 -3.30 -2.45 5.12
N SER A 63 -2.29 -2.25 5.97
CA SER A 63 -2.31 -2.70 7.37
C SER A 63 -2.96 -1.74 8.35
N HIS A 64 -3.00 -0.44 8.04
CA HIS A 64 -3.28 0.61 9.03
C HIS A 64 -4.24 1.70 8.58
N LEU A 65 -4.48 1.84 7.28
CA LEU A 65 -5.49 2.75 6.76
C LEU A 65 -6.86 2.09 6.84
N VAL A 66 -7.80 2.77 7.49
CA VAL A 66 -9.21 2.36 7.43
C VAL A 66 -9.79 2.96 6.17
N ASP A 67 -9.98 2.12 5.16
CA ASP A 67 -10.53 2.48 3.87
C ASP A 67 -11.54 1.42 3.43
N ALA A 68 -12.82 1.77 3.43
CA ALA A 68 -13.90 0.80 3.20
C ALA A 68 -13.99 0.39 1.73
N ASP A 69 -13.71 1.30 0.81
CA ASP A 69 -13.91 1.13 -0.63
C ASP A 69 -12.59 1.23 -1.43
N GLY A 70 -11.45 1.41 -0.76
CA GLY A 70 -10.10 1.36 -1.34
C GLY A 70 -9.68 2.61 -2.13
N ALA A 71 -10.57 3.59 -2.33
CA ALA A 71 -10.26 4.77 -3.13
C ALA A 71 -9.27 5.70 -2.40
N LEU A 72 -9.37 5.81 -1.07
CA LEU A 72 -8.48 6.64 -0.27
C LEU A 72 -7.04 6.13 -0.31
N GLU A 73 -6.85 4.82 -0.21
CA GLU A 73 -5.56 4.13 -0.32
C GLU A 73 -4.93 4.40 -1.68
N VAL A 74 -5.67 4.16 -2.77
CA VAL A 74 -5.20 4.34 -4.15
C VAL A 74 -4.71 5.77 -4.38
N VAL A 75 -5.51 6.77 -3.98
CA VAL A 75 -5.16 8.18 -4.18
C VAL A 75 -3.98 8.59 -3.31
N LEU A 76 -3.94 8.18 -2.04
CA LEU A 76 -2.85 8.51 -1.13
C LEU A 76 -1.53 7.90 -1.63
N LEU A 77 -1.54 6.61 -1.98
CA LEU A 77 -0.39 5.90 -2.49
C LEU A 77 0.13 6.55 -3.78
N ARG A 78 -0.74 6.81 -4.76
CA ARG A 78 -0.39 7.48 -6.01
C ARG A 78 0.26 8.85 -5.75
N ARG A 79 -0.39 9.70 -4.94
CA ARG A 79 0.11 11.05 -4.65
C ARG A 79 1.46 11.04 -3.91
N VAL A 80 1.69 10.08 -3.01
CA VAL A 80 2.99 9.96 -2.32
C VAL A 80 4.08 9.45 -3.28
N ARG A 81 3.79 8.45 -4.11
CA ARG A 81 4.72 7.89 -5.13
C ARG A 81 5.19 8.94 -6.14
N GLU A 82 4.30 9.86 -6.49
CA GLU A 82 4.55 10.96 -7.43
C GLU A 82 5.08 12.23 -6.74
N SER A 83 5.17 12.25 -5.41
CA SER A 83 5.60 13.42 -4.68
C SER A 83 7.11 13.66 -4.78
N GLU A 84 7.50 14.93 -4.94
CA GLU A 84 8.90 15.31 -4.79
C GLU A 84 9.45 15.01 -3.38
N MET A 85 8.57 14.88 -2.38
CA MET A 85 8.97 14.61 -0.99
C MET A 85 9.64 13.25 -0.88
N LEU A 86 9.06 12.21 -1.50
CA LEU A 86 9.63 10.87 -1.52
C LEU A 86 10.99 10.85 -2.22
N PHE A 87 11.11 11.56 -3.35
CA PHE A 87 12.37 11.70 -4.08
C PHE A 87 13.44 12.43 -3.24
N LYS A 88 13.10 13.58 -2.63
CA LYS A 88 14.02 14.44 -1.88
C LYS A 88 14.50 13.82 -0.56
N MET A 89 13.70 12.95 0.06
CA MET A 89 14.05 12.28 1.32
C MET A 89 14.84 10.97 1.13
N GLY A 90 15.16 10.59 -0.12
CA GLY A 90 16.14 9.52 -0.38
C GLY A 90 15.62 8.08 -0.26
N TYR A 91 14.31 7.86 -0.17
CA TYR A 91 13.67 6.54 -0.06
C TYR A 91 13.99 5.69 1.18
N ASP A 92 14.93 6.10 2.03
CA ASP A 92 15.33 5.34 3.23
C ASP A 92 14.33 5.46 4.39
N GLN A 93 13.46 6.47 4.36
CA GLN A 93 12.47 6.74 5.40
C GLN A 93 11.05 6.91 4.79
N PRO A 94 10.52 5.88 4.12
CA PRO A 94 9.26 5.97 3.39
C PRO A 94 8.06 6.23 4.29
N LEU A 95 8.06 5.69 5.51
CA LEU A 95 6.98 5.90 6.48
C LEU A 95 6.98 7.32 7.07
N ASP A 96 8.17 7.93 7.24
CA ASP A 96 8.27 9.34 7.63
C ASP A 96 7.77 10.26 6.51
N VAL A 97 8.06 9.91 5.24
CA VAL A 97 7.51 10.61 4.08
C VAL A 97 5.98 10.52 4.08
N LEU A 98 5.43 9.33 4.27
CA LEU A 98 3.97 9.14 4.35
C LEU A 98 3.35 9.98 5.47
N ALA A 99 3.93 9.95 6.67
CA ALA A 99 3.44 10.73 7.81
C ALA A 99 3.46 12.25 7.53
N ARG A 100 4.55 12.76 6.94
CA ARG A 100 4.68 14.18 6.55
C ARG A 100 3.72 14.54 5.42
N PHE A 101 3.43 13.62 4.51
CA PHE A 101 2.48 13.82 3.45
C PHE A 101 1.04 13.96 3.99
N CYS A 102 0.65 13.07 4.91
CA CYS A 102 -0.63 13.17 5.62
C CYS A 102 -0.72 14.49 6.42
N GLU A 103 0.34 14.87 7.13
CA GLU A 103 0.40 16.13 7.87
C GLU A 103 0.22 17.34 6.95
N ARG A 104 0.83 17.32 5.76
CA ARG A 104 0.65 18.37 4.75
C ARG A 104 -0.80 18.48 4.29
N ILE A 105 -1.48 17.37 4.02
CA ILE A 105 -2.90 17.38 3.63
C ILE A 105 -3.74 17.98 4.77
N LEU A 106 -3.50 17.55 6.00
CA LEU A 106 -4.27 17.97 7.17
C LEU A 106 -4.00 19.41 7.62
N ARG A 107 -2.89 20.02 7.17
CA ARG A 107 -2.45 21.37 7.56
C ARG A 107 -3.41 22.48 7.13
N SER A 108 -4.16 22.29 6.06
CA SER A 108 -5.17 23.26 5.64
C SER A 108 -6.44 22.58 5.18
N GLU A 109 -7.56 23.25 5.45
CA GLU A 109 -8.87 22.77 5.02
C GLU A 109 -8.95 22.67 3.49
N GLY A 110 -8.37 23.62 2.76
CA GLY A 110 -8.33 23.57 1.29
C GLY A 110 -7.57 22.36 0.74
N LEU A 111 -6.42 21.99 1.32
CA LEU A 111 -5.66 20.81 0.87
C LEU A 111 -6.41 19.51 1.17
N LEU A 112 -7.11 19.44 2.30
CA LEU A 112 -7.96 18.31 2.63
C LEU A 112 -9.14 18.20 1.64
N GLN A 113 -9.81 19.31 1.33
CA GLN A 113 -10.93 19.33 0.38
C GLN A 113 -10.49 18.92 -1.04
N ASP A 114 -9.35 19.44 -1.50
CA ASP A 114 -8.77 19.07 -2.79
C ASP A 114 -8.38 17.59 -2.83
N PHE A 115 -7.93 17.03 -1.71
CA PHE A 115 -7.60 15.62 -1.60
C PHE A 115 -8.86 14.75 -1.58
N VAL A 116 -9.88 15.12 -0.80
CA VAL A 116 -11.18 14.42 -0.75
C VAL A 116 -11.83 14.38 -2.13
N ARG A 117 -11.83 15.49 -2.86
CA ARG A 117 -12.37 15.53 -4.23
C ARG A 117 -11.66 14.53 -5.16
N ASP A 118 -10.36 14.35 -5.00
CA ASP A 118 -9.62 13.35 -5.78
C ASP A 118 -9.99 11.92 -5.37
N VAL A 119 -10.25 11.68 -4.07
CA VAL A 119 -10.74 10.40 -3.55
C VAL A 119 -12.13 10.09 -4.10
N ASP A 120 -13.07 11.04 -4.05
CA ASP A 120 -14.42 10.89 -4.63
C ASP A 120 -14.35 10.61 -6.13
N ALA A 121 -13.47 11.32 -6.85
CA ALA A 121 -13.28 11.12 -8.27
C ALA A 121 -12.70 9.72 -8.57
N GLU A 122 -11.80 9.22 -7.73
CA GLU A 122 -11.28 7.86 -7.86
C GLU A 122 -12.35 6.81 -7.54
N TRP A 123 -13.13 7.02 -6.47
CA TRP A 123 -14.26 6.16 -6.14
C TRP A 123 -15.26 6.04 -7.31
N GLY A 124 -15.68 7.17 -7.89
CA GLY A 124 -16.57 7.16 -9.06
C GLY A 124 -15.96 6.43 -10.27
N ARG A 125 -14.63 6.41 -10.42
CA ARG A 125 -13.96 5.63 -11.47
C ARG A 125 -13.95 4.13 -11.16
N ILE A 126 -13.66 3.75 -9.92
CA ILE A 126 -13.62 2.35 -9.46
C ILE A 126 -15.00 1.71 -9.61
N TYR A 127 -16.05 2.42 -9.16
CA TYR A 127 -17.41 1.89 -9.10
C TYR A 127 -18.28 2.25 -10.31
N LEU A 128 -17.76 3.05 -11.25
CA LEU A 128 -18.49 3.56 -12.43
C LEU A 128 -19.75 4.35 -12.05
N GLU A 129 -19.67 5.06 -10.93
CA GLU A 129 -20.75 5.88 -10.38
C GLU A 129 -20.40 7.37 -10.39
N ARG A 130 -21.39 8.22 -10.12
CA ARG A 130 -21.18 9.66 -10.01
C ARG A 130 -20.50 9.96 -8.67
N PRO A 131 -19.33 10.64 -8.66
CA PRO A 131 -18.68 11.05 -7.42
C PRO A 131 -19.57 11.91 -6.51
N HIS A 132 -19.50 11.67 -5.21
CA HIS A 132 -20.24 12.43 -4.20
C HIS A 132 -19.43 13.62 -3.66
N PHE A 133 -19.19 14.63 -4.50
CA PHE A 133 -18.40 15.79 -4.07
C PHE A 133 -19.07 16.59 -2.94
N GLN A 134 -18.47 16.57 -1.75
CA GLN A 134 -18.89 17.41 -0.65
C GLN A 134 -18.65 18.91 -0.93
N LYS A 135 -19.65 19.75 -0.65
CA LYS A 135 -19.54 21.22 -0.75
C LYS A 135 -19.22 21.83 0.61
N PRO A 136 -18.28 22.80 0.71
CA PRO A 136 -18.01 23.50 1.96
C PRO A 136 -19.27 24.17 2.51
N GLY A 137 -19.54 23.99 3.80
CA GLY A 137 -20.71 24.56 4.48
C GLY A 137 -22.03 23.82 4.24
N HIS A 138 -22.04 22.73 3.48
CA HIS A 138 -23.19 21.86 3.30
C HIS A 138 -22.98 20.49 3.96
N PRO A 139 -24.07 19.81 4.38
CA PRO A 139 -23.96 18.43 4.83
C PRO A 139 -23.44 17.53 3.70
N PRO A 140 -22.66 16.49 4.02
CA PRO A 140 -22.26 15.48 3.05
C PRO A 140 -23.48 14.71 2.54
N ASP A 141 -23.32 14.05 1.39
CA ASP A 141 -24.29 13.07 0.91
C ASP A 141 -24.36 11.89 1.91
N PRO A 142 -25.56 11.40 2.27
CA PRO A 142 -25.69 10.29 3.21
C PRO A 142 -24.99 9.00 2.75
N ASP A 143 -24.83 8.81 1.45
CA ASP A 143 -24.18 7.63 0.89
C ASP A 143 -22.67 7.85 0.62
N ASP A 144 -22.16 9.06 0.89
CA ASP A 144 -20.74 9.39 0.73
C ASP A 144 -19.88 8.85 1.88
N GLN A 145 -18.98 7.93 1.55
CA GLN A 145 -18.02 7.36 2.48
C GLN A 145 -16.82 8.28 2.73
N TYR A 146 -16.50 9.19 1.80
CA TYR A 146 -15.29 10.00 1.78
C TYR A 146 -15.52 11.48 2.07
N THR A 147 -16.37 11.78 3.04
CA THR A 147 -16.52 13.14 3.58
C THR A 147 -15.20 13.75 4.09
N PHE A 148 -15.13 15.08 4.18
CA PHE A 148 -14.00 15.79 4.82
C PHE A 148 -13.71 15.28 6.23
N SER A 149 -14.76 14.91 6.98
CA SER A 149 -14.61 14.43 8.35
C SER A 149 -14.07 13.00 8.42
N SER A 150 -14.61 12.08 7.61
CA SER A 150 -14.16 10.68 7.58
C SER A 150 -12.72 10.58 7.09
N VAL A 151 -12.35 11.31 6.03
CA VAL A 151 -10.97 11.33 5.53
C VAL A 151 -10.01 11.95 6.54
N ARG A 152 -10.41 13.04 7.24
CA ARG A 152 -9.60 13.62 8.31
C ARG A 152 -9.34 12.61 9.44
N ILE A 153 -10.35 11.86 9.84
CA ILE A 153 -10.24 10.82 10.87
C ILE A 153 -9.29 9.71 10.39
N ALA A 154 -9.47 9.21 9.16
CA ALA A 154 -8.63 8.16 8.59
C ALA A 154 -7.15 8.57 8.52
N LEU A 155 -6.85 9.76 7.99
CA LEU A 155 -5.48 10.28 7.89
C LEU A 155 -4.86 10.53 9.28
N SER A 156 -5.64 11.06 10.23
CA SER A 156 -5.17 11.29 11.60
C SER A 156 -4.90 9.96 12.33
N GLY A 157 -5.77 8.97 12.12
CA GLY A 157 -5.60 7.61 12.64
C GLY A 157 -4.34 6.95 12.08
N LEU A 158 -4.12 7.03 10.77
CA LEU A 158 -2.90 6.54 10.13
C LEU A 158 -1.66 7.22 10.72
N MET A 159 -1.66 8.55 10.86
CA MET A 159 -0.53 9.28 11.46
C MET A 159 -0.24 8.85 12.90
N ALA A 160 -1.26 8.58 13.71
CA ALA A 160 -1.07 8.07 15.06
C ALA A 160 -0.41 6.69 15.07
N LYS A 161 -0.74 5.82 14.10
CA LYS A 161 -0.08 4.51 13.93
C LYS A 161 1.37 4.63 13.46
N LEU A 162 1.69 5.62 12.64
CA LEU A 162 3.04 5.88 12.15
C LEU A 162 3.96 6.44 13.26
N ARG A 163 3.44 7.32 14.12
CA ARG A 163 4.21 7.95 15.21
C ARG A 163 4.35 7.08 16.46
N GLY A 164 3.54 6.03 16.60
CA GLY A 164 3.58 5.08 17.72
C GLY A 164 4.47 3.86 17.49
N LYS A 165 5.24 3.83 16.40
CA LYS A 165 6.23 2.80 16.07
C LYS A 165 7.63 3.21 16.49
#